data_AF-E2NG63-F1
#
_entry.id   AF-E2NG63-F1
#
_cell.length_a   1.000
_cell.length_b   1.000
_cell.length_c   1.000
_cell.angle_alpha   90.00
_cell.angle_beta   90.00
_cell.angle_gamma   90.00
#
_symmetry.space_group_name_H-M   'P 1'
#
loop_
_entity.id
_entity.type
_entity.pdbx_description
1 polymer ?
#
loop_
_entity_poly.entity_id
_entity_poly.type
_entity_poly.pdbx_seq_one_letter_code
_entity_poly.pdbx_strand_id
1 'polypeptide(L)'
;MRLAKWFRWVFPAKNKTNESINIVNSIAKTKKLHKELILYAHPDKHPNNQELATRLSERINENRFNYSELLKLQDIINKELYIKE
;
A
#
# COMPACT_ATOMS: atom_id res chain seq x y z
N MET A 1 -30.74 -9.86 32.41
CA MET A 1 -30.54 -9.61 30.96
C MET A 1 -31.32 -8.38 30.50
N ARG A 2 -30.83 -7.14 30.71
CA ARG A 2 -31.46 -5.92 30.14
C ARG A 2 -30.47 -4.87 29.59
N LEU A 3 -29.17 -5.01 29.89
CA LEU A 3 -28.13 -4.07 29.43
C LEU A 3 -27.68 -4.31 27.97
N ALA A 4 -27.77 -5.55 27.47
CA ALA A 4 -27.30 -5.89 26.12
C ALA A 4 -28.14 -5.25 24.99
N LYS A 5 -29.40 -4.88 25.26
CA LYS A 5 -30.28 -4.27 24.24
C LYS A 5 -29.95 -2.80 23.95
N TRP A 6 -29.39 -2.06 24.91
CA TRP A 6 -29.10 -0.63 24.76
C TRP A 6 -27.90 -0.39 23.83
N PHE A 7 -26.86 -1.23 23.93
CA PHE A 7 -25.66 -1.13 23.09
C PHE A 7 -25.94 -1.33 21.59
N ARG A 8 -26.96 -2.12 21.22
CA ARG A 8 -27.34 -2.38 19.83
C ARG A 8 -27.90 -1.14 19.13
N TRP A 9 -28.47 -0.19 19.88
CA TRP A 9 -29.05 1.04 19.34
C TRP A 9 -28.00 2.13 19.09
N VAL A 10 -26.96 2.18 19.93
CA VAL A 10 -25.85 3.15 19.80
C VAL A 10 -25.00 2.86 18.56
N PHE A 11 -24.89 1.60 18.16
CA PHE A 11 -24.20 1.18 16.94
C PHE A 11 -25.15 0.40 16.04
N PRO A 12 -25.97 1.07 15.21
CA PRO A 12 -26.73 0.38 14.18
C PRO A 12 -25.73 -0.42 13.33
N ALA A 13 -26.00 -1.72 13.16
CA ALA A 13 -25.20 -2.58 12.31
C ALA A 13 -25.26 -2.01 10.88
N LYS A 14 -24.22 -1.27 10.48
CA LYS A 14 -24.13 -0.74 9.12
C LYS A 14 -24.08 -1.92 8.15
N ASN A 15 -25.04 -1.95 7.23
CA ASN A 15 -24.99 -2.83 6.06
C ASN A 15 -23.74 -2.44 5.27
N LYS A 16 -22.67 -3.24 5.38
CA LYS A 16 -21.43 -3.02 4.62
C LYS A 16 -21.76 -3.25 3.15
N THR A 17 -21.78 -2.19 2.35
CA THR A 17 -21.84 -2.34 0.89
C THR A 17 -20.52 -2.95 0.40
N ASN A 18 -20.56 -3.82 -0.61
CA ASN A 18 -19.36 -4.46 -1.17
C ASN A 18 -18.30 -3.44 -1.61
N GLU A 19 -18.73 -2.25 -2.04
CA GLU A 19 -17.86 -1.12 -2.40
C GLU A 19 -17.04 -0.62 -1.21
N SER A 20 -17.66 -0.41 -0.05
CA SER A 20 -16.97 0.04 1.17
C SER A 20 -15.91 -0.96 1.63
N ILE A 21 -16.17 -2.26 1.49
CA ILE A 21 -15.19 -3.31 1.78
C ILE A 21 -14.04 -3.27 0.77
N ASN A 22 -14.32 -3.07 -0.52
CA ASN A 22 -13.30 -2.99 -1.57
C ASN A 22 -12.37 -1.78 -1.38
N ILE A 23 -12.91 -0.61 -1.04
CA ILE A 23 -12.13 0.61 -0.76
C ILE A 23 -11.23 0.40 0.47
N VAL A 24 -11.75 -0.17 1.55
CA VAL A 24 -10.93 -0.44 2.75
C VAL A 24 -9.82 -1.45 2.43
N ASN A 25 -10.14 -2.49 1.67
CA ASN A 25 -9.17 -3.49 1.24
C ASN A 25 -8.10 -2.89 0.32
N SER A 26 -8.46 -1.99 -0.61
CA SER A 26 -7.50 -1.32 -1.48
C SER A 26 -6.58 -0.41 -0.68
N ILE A 27 -7.10 0.40 0.25
CA ILE A 27 -6.29 1.26 1.14
C ILE A 27 -5.30 0.42 1.97
N ALA A 28 -5.76 -0.71 2.52
CA ALA A 28 -4.90 -1.61 3.28
C ALA A 28 -3.78 -2.20 2.40
N LYS A 29 -4.12 -2.66 1.19
CA LYS A 29 -3.15 -3.16 0.20
C LYS A 29 -2.15 -2.09 -0.21
N THR A 30 -2.58 -0.86 -0.49
CA THR A 30 -1.72 0.28 -0.83
C THR A 30 -0.71 0.56 0.27
N LYS A 31 -1.15 0.65 1.53
CA LYS A 31 -0.27 0.92 2.67
C LYS A 31 0.77 -0.18 2.85
N LYS A 32 0.38 -1.44 2.66
CA LYS A 32 1.29 -2.59 2.73
C LYS A 32 2.32 -2.51 1.59
N LEU A 33 1.84 -2.36 0.36
CA LEU A 33 2.69 -2.32 -0.85
C LEU A 33 3.69 -1.16 -0.80
N HIS A 34 3.26 0.03 -0.40
CA HIS A 34 4.14 1.19 -0.25
C HIS A 34 5.29 0.94 0.74
N LYS A 35 5.00 0.35 1.90
CA LYS A 35 6.03 0.02 2.90
C LYS A 35 7.05 -0.98 2.35
N GLU A 36 6.57 -1.99 1.65
CA GLU A 36 7.43 -2.98 1.00
C GLU A 36 8.32 -2.30 -0.04
N LEU A 37 7.74 -1.51 -0.94
CA LEU A 37 8.47 -0.82 -2.01
C LEU A 37 9.53 0.15 -1.50
N ILE A 38 9.29 0.91 -0.43
CA ILE A 38 10.33 1.76 0.18
C ILE A 38 11.53 0.93 0.67
N LEU A 39 11.26 -0.19 1.34
CA LEU A 39 12.33 -1.06 1.85
C LEU A 39 13.11 -1.73 0.69
N TYR A 40 12.45 -1.97 -0.44
CA TYR A 40 13.07 -2.58 -1.62
C TYR A 40 13.86 -1.58 -2.47
N ALA A 41 13.34 -0.37 -2.65
CA ALA A 41 13.96 0.70 -3.43
C ALA A 41 15.00 1.51 -2.64
N HIS A 42 15.31 1.11 -1.40
CA HIS A 42 16.26 1.83 -0.55
C HIS A 42 17.66 1.87 -1.20
N PRO A 43 18.31 3.05 -1.29
CA PRO A 43 19.60 3.20 -1.97
C PRO A 43 20.71 2.34 -1.35
N ASP A 44 20.69 2.09 -0.03
CA ASP A 44 21.68 1.22 0.64
C ASP A 44 21.67 -0.23 0.13
N LYS A 45 20.54 -0.72 -0.40
CA LYS A 45 20.47 -2.08 -0.96
C LYS A 45 21.08 -2.18 -2.36
N HIS A 46 21.23 -1.05 -3.04
CA HIS A 46 21.62 -0.97 -4.45
C HIS A 46 22.82 -0.04 -4.65
N PRO A 47 24.03 -0.41 -4.18
CA PRO A 47 25.21 0.45 -4.22
C PRO A 47 25.63 0.84 -5.66
N ASN A 48 25.31 0.03 -6.65
CA ASN A 48 25.62 0.32 -8.06
C ASN A 48 24.60 1.27 -8.72
N ASN A 49 23.36 1.31 -8.23
CA ASN A 49 22.23 2.03 -8.83
C ASN A 49 21.58 3.03 -7.85
N GLN A 50 22.39 3.66 -6.99
CA GLN A 50 21.91 4.53 -5.90
C GLN A 50 21.05 5.70 -6.40
N GLU A 51 21.41 6.32 -7.53
CA GLU A 51 20.65 7.43 -8.09
C GLU A 51 19.24 6.99 -8.54
N LEU A 52 19.15 5.84 -9.22
CA LEU A 52 17.87 5.25 -9.65
C LEU A 52 17.02 4.84 -8.45
N ALA A 53 17.63 4.20 -7.45
CA ALA A 53 16.98 3.79 -6.22
C ALA A 53 16.40 4.99 -5.44
N THR A 54 17.14 6.10 -5.38
CA THR A 54 16.69 7.36 -4.76
C THR A 54 15.48 7.94 -5.51
N ARG A 55 15.57 8.08 -6.84
CA ARG A 55 14.46 8.61 -7.67
C ARG A 55 13.21 7.74 -7.57
N LEU A 56 13.36 6.41 -7.54
CA LEU A 56 12.23 5.49 -7.39
C LEU A 56 11.61 5.60 -5.98
N SER A 57 12.44 5.74 -4.94
CA SER A 57 11.98 5.96 -3.56
C SER A 57 11.19 7.27 -3.42
N GLU A 58 11.63 8.35 -4.06
CA GLU A 58 10.90 9.63 -4.11
C GLU A 58 9.53 9.46 -4.78
N ARG A 59 9.49 8.82 -5.96
CA ARG A 59 8.22 8.53 -6.67
C ARG A 59 7.27 7.64 -5.88
N ILE A 60 7.79 6.65 -5.13
CA ILE A 60 6.98 5.83 -4.23
C ILE A 60 6.38 6.67 -3.11
N ASN A 61 7.12 7.63 -2.57
CA ASN A 61 6.66 8.55 -1.54
C ASN A 61 5.57 9.50 -2.04
N GLU A 62 5.72 10.04 -3.24
CA GLU A 62 4.70 10.87 -3.90
C GLU A 62 3.39 10.09 -4.12
N ASN A 63 3.50 8.82 -4.49
CA ASN A 63 2.36 7.96 -4.83
C ASN A 63 1.84 7.11 -3.65
N ARG A 64 2.11 7.50 -2.39
CA ARG A 64 1.79 6.74 -1.18
C ARG A 64 0.35 6.21 -1.07
N PHE A 65 -0.61 6.94 -1.64
CA PHE A 65 -2.03 6.57 -1.58
C PHE A 65 -2.57 5.99 -2.90
N ASN A 66 -1.81 6.04 -3.98
CA ASN A 66 -2.25 5.60 -5.30
C ASN A 66 -1.83 4.15 -5.57
N TYR A 67 -2.77 3.21 -5.41
CA TYR A 67 -2.49 1.79 -5.58
C TYR A 67 -2.01 1.41 -6.98
N SER A 68 -2.60 2.02 -8.02
CA SER A 68 -2.30 1.69 -9.42
C SER A 68 -0.88 2.10 -9.79
N GLU A 69 -0.47 3.30 -9.39
CA GLU A 69 0.90 3.78 -9.64
C GLU A 69 1.93 2.98 -8.85
N LEU A 70 1.63 2.58 -7.61
CA LEU A 70 2.51 1.69 -6.86
C LEU A 70 2.72 0.33 -7.53
N LEU A 71 1.69 -0.23 -8.18
CA LEU A 71 1.85 -1.48 -8.96
C LEU A 71 2.76 -1.28 -10.18
N LYS A 72 2.62 -0.16 -10.90
CA LYS A 72 3.52 0.16 -12.02
C LYS A 72 4.96 0.35 -11.54
N LEU A 73 5.15 1.06 -10.42
CA LEU A 73 6.46 1.26 -9.81
C LEU A 73 7.07 -0.07 -9.34
N GLN A 74 6.26 -0.98 -8.82
CA GLN A 74 6.69 -2.34 -8.49
C GLN A 74 7.24 -3.08 -9.72
N ASP A 75 6.53 -3.03 -10.85
CA ASP A 75 7.00 -3.65 -12.09
C ASP A 75 8.29 -3.01 -12.62
N ILE A 76 8.44 -1.69 -12.49
CA ILE A 76 9.66 -0.98 -12.88
C ILE A 76 10.84 -1.40 -11.99
N ILE A 77 10.66 -1.40 -10.67
CA ILE A 77 11.68 -1.83 -9.70
C ILE A 77 12.09 -3.28 -9.97
N ASN A 78 11.13 -4.15 -10.25
CA ASN A 78 11.38 -5.55 -10.59
C ASN A 78 12.05 -5.75 -11.96
N LYS A 79 12.14 -4.74 -12.83
CA LYS A 79 12.84 -4.82 -14.12
C LYS A 79 14.22 -4.16 -14.04
N GLU A 80 14.30 -3.00 -13.39
CA GLU A 80 15.49 -2.15 -13.35
C GLU A 80 16.43 -2.50 -12.19
N LEU A 81 15.89 -2.91 -11.05
CA LEU A 81 16.69 -3.25 -9.86
C LEU A 81 16.81 -4.76 -9.62
N TYR A 82 15.89 -5.55 -10.17
CA TYR A 82 15.99 -7.01 -10.21
C TYR A 82 15.99 -7.49 -11.65
N ILE A 83 17.18 -7.67 -12.23
CA ILE A 83 17.27 -8.59 -13.36
C ILE A 83 17.03 -9.97 -12.74
N LYS A 84 15.87 -10.58 -12.99
CA LYS A 84 15.72 -12.02 -12.81
C LYS A 84 16.78 -12.67 -13.70
N GLU A 85 17.89 -13.11 -13.11
CA GLU A 85 18.58 -14.30 -13.61
C GLU A 85 17.62 -15.49 -13.57
#